data_AF-A0A2V9VIB1-F1
#
_entry.id   AF-A0A2V9VIB1-F1
#
_cell.length_a   1.000
_cell.length_b   1.000
_cell.length_c   1.000
_cell.angle_alpha   90.00
_cell.angle_beta   90.00
_cell.angle_gamma   90.00
#
_symmetry.space_group_name_H-M   'P 1'
#
loop_
_entity.id
_entity.type
_entity.pdbx_description
1 polymer ?
#
loop_
_entity_poly.entity_id
_entity_poly.type
_entity_poly.pdbx_seq_one_letter_code
_entity_poly.pdbx_strand_id
1 'polypeptide(L)'
;MLRISTSDTRFKRRLILEGKLVEPWLGEFREVCQQASQTLEGRKLVIDLTDVTVISCEAEGILSDLIVQGAKFSCGGILIRHVLKRLARKCHDSHGSLARPARAKV
;
A
#
# COMPACT_ATOMS: atom_id res chain seq x y z
N MET A 1 6.53 -9.52 15.66
CA MET A 1 5.09 -9.87 15.55
C MET A 1 4.38 -8.73 14.84
N LEU A 2 3.40 -9.05 14.02
CA LEU A 2 2.51 -8.09 13.37
C LEU A 2 1.13 -8.22 14.00
N ARG A 3 0.46 -7.09 14.21
CA ARG A 3 -0.98 -7.06 14.52
C ARG A 3 -1.68 -6.31 13.39
N ILE A 4 -2.78 -6.91 12.91
CA ILE A 4 -3.63 -6.34 11.86
C ILE A 4 -4.99 -6.05 12.49
N SER A 5 -5.52 -4.86 12.30
CA SER A 5 -6.83 -4.47 12.83
C SER A 5 -7.60 -3.67 11.79
N THR A 6 -8.89 -3.95 11.64
CA THR A 6 -9.74 -3.27 10.64
C THR A 6 -10.69 -2.32 11.35
N SER A 7 -10.73 -1.08 10.88
CA SER A 7 -11.68 -0.06 11.33
C SER A 7 -12.48 0.43 10.13
N ASP A 8 -13.75 0.07 10.11
CA ASP A 8 -14.70 0.45 9.07
C ASP A 8 -15.45 1.72 9.45
N THR A 9 -15.57 2.63 8.48
CA THR A 9 -16.43 3.80 8.57
C THR A 9 -17.28 3.90 7.32
N ARG A 10 -18.31 4.75 7.34
CA ARG A 10 -19.23 4.96 6.21
C ARG A 10 -18.51 5.34 4.90
N PHE A 11 -17.35 6.00 4.97
CA PHE A 11 -16.66 6.56 3.80
C PHE A 11 -15.31 5.91 3.48
N LYS A 12 -14.73 5.20 4.46
CA LYS A 12 -13.41 4.59 4.33
C LYS A 12 -13.28 3.34 5.20
N ARG A 13 -12.49 2.39 4.74
CA ARG A 13 -11.98 1.28 5.54
C ARG A 13 -10.52 1.55 5.86
N ARG A 14 -10.15 1.46 7.13
CA ARG A 14 -8.77 1.59 7.60
C ARG A 14 -8.26 0.22 8.05
N LEU A 15 -7.14 -0.22 7.49
CA LEU A 15 -6.35 -1.33 8.02
C LEU A 15 -5.22 -0.75 8.85
N ILE A 16 -5.20 -1.02 10.14
CA ILE A 16 -4.20 -0.58 11.10
C ILE A 16 -3.20 -1.70 11.30
N LEU A 17 -1.93 -1.42 11.01
CA LEU A 17 -0.82 -2.35 11.18
C LEU A 17 0.08 -1.88 12.31
N GLU A 18 0.36 -2.77 13.24
CA GLU A 18 1.26 -2.51 14.38
C GLU A 18 2.38 -3.55 14.39
N GLY A 19 3.63 -3.12 14.60
CA GLY A 19 4.78 -4.01 14.74
C GLY A 19 5.66 -4.10 13.49
N LYS A 20 5.95 -5.32 13.02
CA LYS A 20 6.90 -5.58 11.91
C LYS A 20 6.21 -6.24 10.73
N LEU A 21 6.21 -5.58 9.58
CA LEU A 21 5.65 -6.08 8.33
C LEU A 21 6.70 -6.92 7.59
N VAL A 22 6.86 -8.16 8.06
CA VAL A 22 7.85 -9.14 7.62
C VAL A 22 7.22 -10.54 7.61
N GLU A 23 7.84 -11.53 6.98
CA GLU A 23 7.44 -12.95 7.09
C GLU A 23 7.36 -13.40 8.56
N PRO A 24 6.41 -14.27 8.95
CA PRO A 24 5.43 -14.99 8.11
C PRO A 24 4.12 -14.23 7.82
N TRP A 25 4.00 -12.98 8.28
CA TRP A 25 2.72 -12.26 8.32
C TRP A 25 2.28 -11.67 6.98
N LEU A 26 3.13 -11.78 5.94
CA LEU A 26 2.87 -11.19 4.63
C LEU A 26 1.73 -11.89 3.89
N GLY A 27 1.57 -13.20 4.09
CA GLY A 27 0.44 -13.97 3.57
C GLY A 27 -0.89 -13.45 4.13
N GLU A 28 -1.01 -13.41 5.46
CA GLU A 28 -2.20 -12.89 6.15
C GLU A 28 -2.47 -11.44 5.75
N PHE A 29 -1.45 -10.58 5.71
CA PHE A 29 -1.59 -9.20 5.30
C PHE A 29 -2.13 -9.06 3.88
N ARG A 30 -1.62 -9.87 2.92
CA ARG A 30 -2.09 -9.87 1.54
C ARG A 30 -3.56 -10.26 1.45
N GLU A 31 -3.96 -11.32 2.14
CA GLU A 31 -5.35 -11.80 2.16
C GLU A 31 -6.30 -10.75 2.73
N VAL A 32 -5.95 -10.16 3.88
CA VAL A 32 -6.75 -9.10 4.51
C VAL A 32 -6.87 -7.88 3.61
N CYS A 33 -5.78 -7.46 2.95
CA CYS A 33 -5.81 -6.37 1.99
C CYS A 33 -6.69 -6.66 0.78
N GLN A 34 -6.59 -7.86 0.21
CA GLN A 34 -7.40 -8.26 -0.93
C GLN A 34 -8.89 -8.29 -0.58
N GLN A 35 -9.23 -8.89 0.56
CA GLN A 35 -10.61 -8.94 1.06
C GLN A 35 -11.15 -7.52 1.34
N ALA A 36 -10.31 -6.67 1.95
CA ALA A 36 -10.66 -5.28 2.24
C ALA A 36 -10.92 -4.48 0.96
N SER A 37 -10.11 -4.68 -0.09
CA SER A 37 -10.26 -4.03 -1.40
C SER A 37 -11.51 -4.49 -2.15
N GLN A 38 -11.83 -5.79 -2.12
CA GLN A 38 -13.00 -6.35 -2.81
C GLN A 38 -14.32 -5.87 -2.21
N THR A 39 -14.35 -5.62 -0.90
CA THR A 39 -15.57 -5.25 -0.16
C THR A 39 -15.64 -3.75 0.15
N LEU A 40 -15.01 -2.90 -0.68
CA LEU A 40 -15.03 -1.45 -0.48
C LEU A 40 -16.36 -0.79 -0.83
N GLU A 41 -17.11 -1.29 -1.82
CA GLU A 41 -18.41 -0.71 -2.23
C GLU A 41 -18.33 0.81 -2.50
N GLY A 42 -17.23 1.27 -3.12
CA GLY A 42 -16.97 2.70 -3.38
C GLY A 42 -16.28 3.46 -2.23
N ARG A 43 -16.01 2.80 -1.10
CA ARG A 43 -15.23 3.38 0.03
C ARG A 43 -13.74 3.43 -0.30
N LYS A 44 -13.03 4.32 0.38
CA LYS A 44 -11.56 4.43 0.27
C LYS A 44 -10.88 3.42 1.20
N LEU A 45 -9.92 2.66 0.69
CA LEU A 45 -9.01 1.88 1.52
C LEU A 45 -7.87 2.77 2.03
N VAL A 46 -7.63 2.73 3.34
CA VAL A 46 -6.53 3.40 4.00
C VAL A 46 -5.70 2.36 4.76
N ILE A 47 -4.42 2.25 4.45
CA ILE A 47 -3.46 1.42 5.19
C ILE A 47 -2.72 2.34 6.17
N ASP A 48 -2.88 2.08 7.46
CA ASP A 48 -2.22 2.81 8.53
C ASP A 48 -0.99 2.05 9.00
N LEU A 49 0.16 2.64 8.71
CA LEU A 49 1.49 2.15 9.05
C LEU A 49 2.13 2.98 10.16
N THR A 50 1.33 3.70 10.96
CA THR A 50 1.85 4.60 12.00
C THR A 50 2.68 3.87 13.04
N ASP A 51 2.22 2.69 13.46
CA ASP A 51 2.87 1.85 14.46
C ASP A 51 3.70 0.71 13.84
N VAL A 52 3.98 0.80 12.53
CA VAL A 52 4.90 -0.12 11.84
C VAL A 52 6.32 0.39 11.99
N THR A 53 7.18 -0.51 12.47
CA THR A 53 8.60 -0.22 12.76
C THR A 53 9.55 -0.78 11.70
N VAL A 54 9.16 -1.86 11.03
CA VAL A 54 9.99 -2.57 10.03
C VAL A 54 9.12 -2.99 8.85
N ILE A 55 9.63 -2.83 7.64
CA ILE A 55 9.05 -3.31 6.38
C ILE A 55 10.14 -4.10 5.66
N SER A 56 9.87 -5.36 5.30
CA SER A 56 10.82 -6.15 4.48
C SER A 56 10.67 -5.85 2.98
N CYS A 57 11.66 -6.28 2.18
CA CYS A 57 11.62 -6.12 0.73
C CYS A 57 10.40 -6.81 0.09
N GLU A 58 9.99 -7.95 0.63
CA GLU A 58 8.82 -8.70 0.17
C GLU A 58 7.53 -7.93 0.47
N ALA A 59 7.46 -7.30 1.64
CA ALA A 59 6.34 -6.43 2.03
C ALA A 59 6.22 -5.20 1.13
N GLU A 60 7.34 -4.63 0.68
CA GLU A 60 7.35 -3.51 -0.27
C GLU A 60 6.64 -3.85 -1.59
N GLY A 61 6.70 -5.10 -2.04
CA GLY A 61 5.93 -5.58 -3.20
C GLY A 61 4.43 -5.46 -2.99
N ILE A 62 3.94 -5.94 -1.84
CA ILE A 62 2.51 -5.86 -1.48
C ILE A 62 2.06 -4.40 -1.36
N LEU A 63 2.88 -3.56 -0.74
CA LEU A 63 2.59 -2.11 -0.63
C LEU A 63 2.56 -1.43 -2.00
N SER A 64 3.42 -1.85 -2.94
CA SER A 64 3.44 -1.33 -4.31
C SER A 64 2.15 -1.67 -5.06
N ASP A 65 1.69 -2.93 -4.95
CA ASP A 65 0.42 -3.36 -5.55
C ASP A 65 -0.75 -2.50 -5.02
N LEU A 66 -0.76 -2.24 -3.72
CA LEU A 66 -1.78 -1.39 -3.08
C LEU A 66 -1.70 0.07 -3.53
N ILE A 67 -0.50 0.61 -3.77
CA ILE A 67 -0.33 1.96 -4.33
C ILE A 67 -0.93 2.02 -5.75
N VAL A 68 -0.68 1.01 -6.59
CA VAL A 68 -1.23 0.93 -7.96
C VAL A 68 -2.75 0.80 -7.93
N GLN A 69 -3.30 0.06 -6.98
CA GLN A 69 -4.75 -0.04 -6.74
C GLN A 69 -5.38 1.26 -6.19
N GLY A 70 -4.58 2.28 -5.87
CA GLY A 70 -5.06 3.57 -5.40
C GLY A 70 -5.34 3.64 -3.90
N ALA A 71 -4.86 2.67 -3.12
CA ALA A 71 -4.96 2.71 -1.66
C ALA A 71 -4.26 3.96 -1.09
N LYS A 72 -4.82 4.50 -0.01
CA LYS A 72 -4.20 5.61 0.72
C LYS A 72 -3.37 5.06 1.87
N PHE A 73 -2.32 5.78 2.23
CA PHE A 73 -1.42 5.38 3.30
C PHE A 73 -1.34 6.47 4.37
N SER A 74 -1.41 6.05 5.63
CA SER A 74 -1.06 6.85 6.80
C SER A 74 0.24 6.32 7.38
N CYS A 75 1.15 7.19 7.79
CA CYS A 75 2.40 6.81 8.42
C CYS A 75 2.87 7.90 9.39
N GLY A 76 3.39 7.50 10.54
CA GLY A 76 3.93 8.42 11.55
C GLY A 76 5.43 8.64 11.43
N GLY A 77 6.18 7.61 11.02
CA GLY A 77 7.64 7.65 10.96
C GLY A 77 8.23 8.18 9.64
N ILE A 78 9.35 8.91 9.74
CA ILE A 78 10.11 9.41 8.58
C ILE A 78 10.59 8.26 7.68
N LEU A 79 11.08 7.17 8.27
CA LEU A 79 11.57 5.99 7.55
C LEU A 79 10.47 5.38 6.68
N ILE A 80 9.32 5.07 7.29
CA ILE A 80 8.17 4.48 6.60
C ILE A 80 7.66 5.43 5.51
N ARG A 81 7.61 6.72 5.80
CA ARG A 81 7.25 7.75 4.80
C ARG A 81 8.21 7.76 3.61
N HIS A 82 9.51 7.60 3.85
CA HIS A 82 10.50 7.52 2.78
C HIS A 82 10.30 6.26 1.92
N VAL A 83 10.05 5.10 2.55
CA VAL A 83 9.76 3.85 1.83
C VAL A 83 8.54 4.04 0.93
N LEU A 84 7.42 4.52 1.46
CA LEU A 84 6.20 4.77 0.67
C LEU A 84 6.42 5.73 -0.49
N LYS A 85 7.16 6.83 -0.29
CA LYS A 85 7.49 7.77 -1.37
C LYS A 85 8.37 7.13 -2.44
N ARG A 86 9.32 6.27 -2.06
CA ARG A 86 10.16 5.52 -3.00
C ARG A 86 9.31 4.57 -3.83
N LEU A 87 8.40 3.84 -3.20
CA LEU A 87 7.49 2.93 -3.88
C LEU A 87 6.55 3.67 -4.84
N ALA A 88 5.93 4.77 -4.38
CA ALA A 88 5.03 5.56 -5.22
C ALA A 88 5.73 6.11 -6.47
N ARG A 89 6.98 6.58 -6.36
CA ARG A 89 7.78 7.01 -7.52
C ARG A 89 8.07 5.84 -8.47
N LYS A 90 8.51 4.70 -7.93
CA LYS A 90 8.79 3.49 -8.72
C LYS A 90 7.56 3.02 -9.51
N CYS A 91 6.38 3.03 -8.88
CA CYS A 91 5.11 2.67 -9.53
C CYS A 91 4.73 3.66 -10.63
N HIS A 92 4.94 4.97 -10.40
CA HIS A 92 4.67 6.00 -11.41
C HIS A 92 5.60 5.88 -12.63
N ASP A 93 6.90 5.68 -12.41
CA ASP A 93 7.89 5.56 -13.49
C ASP A 93 7.68 4.29 -14.33
N SER A 94 7.25 3.21 -13.67
CA SER A 94 6.95 1.93 -14.34
C SER A 94 5.66 2.01 -15.17
N HIS A 95 4.67 2.78 -14.73
CA HIS A 95 3.42 3.01 -15.48
C HIS A 95 3.56 4.08 -16.59
N GLY A 96 4.56 4.97 -16.48
CA GLY A 96 4.89 5.96 -17.51
C GLY A 96 5.64 5.39 -18.73
N SER A 97 6.27 4.22 -18.61
CA SER A 97 7.02 3.61 -19.72
C SER A 97 6.13 2.97 -20.80
N LEU A 98 4.84 2.72 -20.51
CA LEU A 98 3.86 2.19 -21.48
C LEU A 98 3.03 3.29 -22.17
N ALA A 99 3.21 4.56 -21.80
CA ALA A 99 2.39 5.69 -22.26
C ALA A 99 3.18 6.81 -22.96
N ARG A 100 4.26 6.48 -23.70
CA ARG A 100 4.85 7.42 -24.67
C ARG A 100 4.22 7.18 -26.04
N PRO A 101 3.21 7.96 -26.49
CA PRO A 101 2.90 8.00 -27.91
C PRO A 101 4.12 8.61 -28.61
N ALA A 102 4.66 7.87 -29.58
CA ALA A 102 5.69 8.37 -30.49
C ALA A 102 5.16 9.66 -31.13
N ARG A 103 5.79 10.80 -30.82
CA ARG A 103 5.59 12.02 -31.59
C ARG A 103 6.12 11.76 -32.99
N ALA A 104 5.20 11.50 -33.92
CA ALA A 104 5.47 11.63 -35.35
C ALA A 104 5.91 13.07 -35.60
N LYS A 105 7.16 13.25 -36.03
CA LYS A 105 7.61 14.49 -36.66
C LYS A 105 6.97 14.55 -38.04
N VAL A 106 6.13 15.55 -38.27
CA VAL A 106 5.82 16.10 -39.59
C VAL A 106 6.99 16.99 -40.00
#